data_AF-A0A9E7V3E0-F1
#
_entry.id   AF-A0A9E7V3E0-F1
#
_cell.length_a   1.000
_cell.length_b   1.000
_cell.length_c   1.000
_cell.angle_alpha   90.00
_cell.angle_beta   90.00
_cell.angle_gamma   90.00
#
_symmetry.space_group_name_H-M   'P 1'
#
loop_
_entity.id
_entity.type
_entity.pdbx_description
1 polymer ?
#
loop_
_entity_poly.entity_id
_entity_poly.type
_entity_poly.pdbx_seq_one_letter_code
_entity_poly.pdbx_strand_id
1 'polypeptide(L)' 'PEDVVVKVLYCGICHTDIHQAKNHLGASKYPMVPGHEVVGEVVEVGPEVTKYGVGDVVGVGVIVGCCRECNPC' A
#
# COMPACT_ATOMS: atom_id res chain seq x y z
N PRO A 1 14.70 6.43 2.08
CA PRO A 1 14.97 6.86 3.48
C PRO A 1 13.69 7.14 4.28
N GLU A 2 12.58 7.46 3.60
CA GLU A 2 11.27 7.73 4.20
C GLU A 2 10.33 6.50 4.27
N ASP A 3 10.78 5.33 3.80
CA ASP A 3 9.94 4.15 3.65
C ASP A 3 9.73 3.39 4.98
N VAL A 4 8.63 2.64 5.05
CA VAL A 4 8.29 1.75 6.16
C VAL A 4 8.06 0.34 5.60
N VAL A 5 8.78 -0.65 6.12
CA VAL A 5 8.60 -2.05 5.74
C VAL A 5 7.56 -2.67 6.64
N VAL A 6 6.48 -3.18 6.05
CA VAL A 6 5.34 -3.74 6.76
C VAL A 6 5.23 -5.23 6.47
N LYS A 7 5.24 -6.05 7.52
CA LYS A 7 4.83 -7.45 7.45
C LYS A 7 3.31 -7.51 7.42
N VAL A 8 2.76 -7.85 6.26
CA VAL A 8 1.31 -7.99 6.07
C VAL A 8 0.77 -9.10 7.00
N LEU A 9 -0.24 -8.75 7.80
CA LEU A 9 -0.98 -9.70 8.65
C LEU A 9 -2.29 -10.09 7.97
N TYR A 10 -3.00 -9.10 7.42
CA TYR A 10 -4.27 -9.28 6.74
C TYR A 10 -4.38 -8.33 5.54
N CYS A 11 -5.16 -8.72 4.53
CA CYS A 11 -5.56 -7.84 3.44
C CYS A 11 -7.02 -8.13 3.08
N GLY A 12 -7.84 -7.08 3.04
CA GLY A 12 -9.22 -7.18 2.56
C GLY A 12 -9.29 -7.49 1.06
N ILE A 13 -10.42 -8.05 0.65
CA ILE A 13 -10.74 -8.27 -0.76
C ILE A 13 -11.98 -7.44 -1.08
N CYS A 14 -11.86 -6.55 -2.06
CA CYS A 14 -12.98 -5.77 -2.56
C CYS A 14 -13.18 -5.97 -4.08
N HIS A 15 -14.23 -5.36 -4.63
CA HIS A 15 -14.53 -5.50 -6.06
C HIS A 15 -13.43 -4.94 -6.96
N THR A 16 -12.69 -3.91 -6.52
CA THR A 16 -11.59 -3.32 -7.29
C THR A 16 -10.51 -4.37 -7.58
N ASP A 17 -10.21 -5.26 -6.63
CA ASP A 17 -9.25 -6.35 -6.85
C ASP A 17 -9.71 -7.27 -7.99
N ILE A 18 -11.00 -7.60 -8.03
CA ILE A 18 -11.60 -8.43 -9.09
C ILE A 18 -11.56 -7.70 -10.44
N HIS A 19 -11.93 -6.41 -10.47
CA HIS A 19 -11.91 -5.61 -11.69
C HIS A 19 -10.51 -5.51 -12.29
N GLN A 20 -9.49 -5.36 -11.45
CA GLN A 20 -8.09 -5.30 -11.87
C GLN A 20 -7.58 -6.69 -12.30
N ALA A 21 -7.82 -7.75 -11.51
CA ALA A 21 -7.37 -9.10 -11.84
C ALA A 21 -8.00 -9.68 -13.11
N LYS A 22 -9.21 -9.24 -13.48
CA LYS A 22 -9.92 -9.64 -14.71
C LYS A 22 -9.76 -8.66 -15.87
N ASN A 23 -8.97 -7.60 -15.70
CA ASN A 23 -8.78 -6.55 -16.70
C ASN A 23 -10.09 -5.93 -17.23
N HIS A 24 -11.09 -5.74 -16.38
CA HIS A 24 -12.39 -5.18 -16.78
C HIS A 24 -12.26 -3.76 -17.38
N LEU A 25 -11.21 -3.02 -17.01
CA LEU A 25 -10.93 -1.67 -17.50
C LEU A 25 -9.89 -1.63 -18.64
N GLY A 26 -9.36 -2.76 -19.09
CA GLY A 26 -8.40 -2.83 -20.20
C GLY A 26 -6.99 -2.31 -19.91
N ALA A 27 -6.66 -1.97 -18.65
CA ALA A 27 -5.40 -1.34 -18.26
C ALA A 27 -4.53 -2.18 -17.29
N SER A 28 -4.89 -3.45 -17.03
CA SER A 28 -4.15 -4.32 -16.12
C SER A 28 -2.79 -4.73 -16.69
N LYS A 29 -1.76 -4.71 -15.84
CA LYS A 29 -0.40 -5.17 -16.15
C LYS A 29 -0.10 -6.43 -15.36
N TYR A 30 0.43 -7.46 -16.02
CA TYR A 30 0.66 -8.78 -15.43
C TYR A 30 2.17 -9.15 -15.36
N PRO A 31 2.60 -9.97 -14.38
CA PRO A 31 1.79 -10.53 -13.28
C PRO A 31 1.31 -9.45 -12.29
N MET A 32 0.07 -9.56 -11.85
CA MET A 32 -0.57 -8.60 -10.93
C MET A 32 -0.80 -9.27 -9.58
N VAL A 33 -0.46 -8.56 -8.51
CA VAL A 33 -0.80 -8.92 -7.13
C VAL A 33 -1.85 -7.92 -6.63
N PRO A 34 -3.13 -8.28 -6.54
CA PRO A 34 -4.18 -7.42 -5.99
C PRO A 34 -4.06 -7.25 -4.47
N GLY A 35 -4.93 -6.40 -3.90
CA GLY A 35 -4.98 -6.07 -2.49
C GLY A 35 -4.54 -4.64 -2.21
N HIS A 36 -5.44 -3.86 -1.62
CA HIS A 36 -5.22 -2.45 -1.27
C HIS A 36 -5.95 -2.05 0.02
N GLU A 37 -6.28 -3.05 0.85
CA GLU A 37 -6.92 -2.92 2.16
C GLU A 37 -6.04 -3.66 3.20
N VAL A 38 -4.78 -3.26 3.29
CA VAL A 38 -3.72 -3.98 4.04
C VAL A 38 -3.69 -3.53 5.49
N VAL A 39 -3.54 -4.50 6.41
CA VAL A 39 -3.14 -4.28 7.80
C VAL A 39 -1.91 -5.13 8.09
N GLY A 40 -0.90 -4.53 8.71
CA GLY A 40 0.34 -5.23 9.04
C GLY A 40 1.12 -4.60 10.19
N GLU A 41 2.25 -5.22 10.50
CA GLU A 41 3.17 -4.80 11.55
C GLU A 41 4.45 -4.22 10.93
N VAL A 42 4.91 -3.08 11.42
CA VAL A 42 6.17 -2.47 10.96
C VAL A 42 7.35 -3.32 11.42
N VAL A 43 8.21 -3.73 10.49
CA VAL A 43 9.41 -4.53 10.77
C VAL A 43 10.72 -3.79 10.53
N GLU A 44 10.70 -2.71 9.76
CA GLU A 44 11.85 -1.83 9.52
C GLU A 44 11.34 -0.43 9.14
N VAL A 45 12.08 0.60 9.55
CA VAL A 45 11.81 1.99 9.19
C VAL A 45 13.05 2.64 8.61
N GLY A 46 12.87 3.45 7.57
CA GLY A 46 13.95 4.26 7.03
C GLY A 46 14.40 5.37 7.99
N PRO A 47 15.61 5.90 7.84
CA PRO A 47 16.22 6.84 8.78
C PRO A 47 15.51 8.19 8.91
N GLU A 48 14.64 8.56 7.96
CA GLU A 48 13.89 9.82 7.98
C GLU A 48 12.44 9.63 8.47
N VAL A 49 12.03 8.40 8.80
CA VAL A 49 10.70 8.12 9.34
C VAL A 49 10.62 8.55 10.80
N THR A 50 9.63 9.40 11.10
CA THR A 50 9.39 9.92 12.45
C THR A 50 8.01 9.58 13.02
N LYS A 51 7.09 9.10 12.17
CA LYS A 51 5.69 8.84 12.55
C LYS A 51 5.42 7.43 13.08
N TYR A 52 6.29 6.47 12.76
CA TYR A 52 6.10 5.06 13.05
C TYR A 52 7.40 4.44 13.55
N GLY A 53 7.31 3.37 14.34
CA GLY A 53 8.41 2.55 14.80
C GLY A 53 8.18 1.06 14.55
N VAL A 54 9.23 0.26 14.69
CA VAL A 54 9.15 -1.21 14.62
C VAL A 54 8.20 -1.73 15.70
N GLY A 55 7.29 -2.63 15.30
CA GLY A 55 6.23 -3.21 16.15
C GLY A 55 4.88 -2.51 16.05
N ASP A 56 4.80 -1.33 15.42
CA ASP A 56 3.52 -0.63 15.23
C ASP A 56 2.60 -1.40 14.27
N VAL A 57 1.31 -1.47 14.61
CA VAL A 57 0.28 -1.98 13.70
C VAL A 57 -0.24 -0.83 12.83
N VAL A 58 -0.06 -0.96 11.52
CA VAL A 58 -0.38 0.08 10.53
C VAL A 58 -1.27 -0.46 9.41
N GLY A 59 -2.00 0.46 8.76
CA GLY A 59 -2.80 0.18 7.58
C GLY A 59 -2.22 0.84 6.33
N VAL A 60 -2.34 0.17 5.18
CA VAL A 60 -1.98 0.72 3.86
C VAL A 60 -3.18 0.61 2.92
N GLY A 61 -3.63 1.77 2.41
CA GLY A 61 -4.74 1.87 1.48
C GLY A 61 -4.31 1.87 0.01
N VAL A 62 -5.14 2.46 -0.86
CA VAL A 62 -4.94 2.48 -2.33
C VAL A 62 -3.71 3.28 -2.77
N ILE A 63 -3.36 4.34 -2.06
CA ILE A 63 -2.33 5.31 -2.48
C ILE A 63 -1.07 5.08 -1.67
N VAL A 64 0.04 4.82 -2.35
CA VAL A 64 1.38 4.62 -1.75
C VAL A 64 2.39 5.71 -2.12
N GLY A 65 1.97 6.69 -2.93
CA GLY A 65 2.81 7.82 -3.33
C GLY A 65 2.03 8.87 -4.11
N CYS A 66 2.56 10.08 -4.13
CA CYS A 66 2.08 11.23 -4.91
C CYS A 66 3.27 12.16 -5.23
N CYS A 67 3.06 13.21 -6.03
CA CYS A 67 4.17 14.13 -6.38
C CYS A 67 4.57 15.10 -5.26
N ARG A 68 3.70 15.30 -4.25
CA ARG A 68 3.94 16.17 -3.07
C ARG A 68 4.20 17.66 -3.36
N GLU A 69 3.97 18.11 -4.58
CA GLU A 69 4.25 19.50 -5.00
C GLU A 69 3.07 20.24 -5.65
N CYS A 70 2.02 19.50 -6.06
CA CYS A 70 0.84 20.11 -6.68
C CYS A 70 -0.24 20.44 -5.63
N ASN A 71 -1.14 21.38 -5.95
CA ASN A 71 -2.17 21.84 -5.01
C ASN A 71 -3.10 20.73 -4.44
N PRO A 72 -3.42 19.65 -5.17
CA PRO A 72 -4.15 18.51 -4.59
C PRO A 72 -3.39 17.66 -3.56
N CYS A 73 -2.05 17.69 -3.55
CA CYS A 73 -1.23 16.96 -2.58
C CYS A 73 -1.20 17.69 -1.24
#